data_AF-A0A523RSB7-F1
#
_entry.id   AF-A0A523RSB7-F1
#
_cell.length_a   1.000
_cell.length_b   1.000
_cell.length_c   1.000
_cell.angle_alpha   90.00
_cell.angle_beta   90.00
_cell.angle_gamma   90.00
#
_symmetry.space_group_name_H-M   'P 1'
#
loop_
_entity.id
_entity.type
_entity.pdbx_description
1 polymer ?
#
loop_
_entity_poly.entity_id
_entity_poly.type
_entity_poly.pdbx_seq_one_letter_code
_entity_poly.pdbx_strand_id
1 'polypeptide(L)'
;MKLFYRVSPDEYRACLDEIREKFGMLEEVDEARTMLLLDDDSQIERVIGTFDPVTDEIAQVRVVLTDESLKEFFDSVLGEPYKVK
;
A
#
# COMPACT_ATOMS: atom_id res chain seq x y z
N MET A 1 1.73 7.37 11.30
CA MET A 1 3.02 7.23 10.61
C MET A 1 2.83 7.08 9.11
N LYS A 2 3.74 7.60 8.27
CA LYS A 2 3.71 7.45 6.80
C LYS A 2 4.88 6.57 6.35
N LEU A 3 4.59 5.53 5.58
CA LEU A 3 5.57 4.60 5.02
C LEU A 3 5.45 4.62 3.49
N PHE A 4 6.58 4.47 2.82
CA PHE A 4 6.67 4.51 1.36
C PHE A 4 7.47 3.30 0.90
N TYR A 5 6.90 2.51 0.00
CA TYR A 5 7.46 1.25 -0.49
C TYR A 5 7.58 1.29 -2.00
N ARG A 6 8.51 0.48 -2.50
CA ARG A 6 8.67 0.19 -3.92
C ARG A 6 8.45 -1.30 -4.10
N VAL A 7 7.54 -1.66 -5.00
CA VAL A 7 7.15 -3.03 -5.24
C VAL A 7 7.36 -3.34 -6.72
N SER A 8 7.82 -4.56 -7.02
CA SER A 8 7.92 -5.04 -8.39
C SER A 8 6.53 -5.01 -9.05
N PRO A 9 6.41 -4.62 -10.33
CA PRO A 9 5.14 -4.67 -11.06
C PRO A 9 4.40 -6.01 -10.96
N ASP A 10 5.15 -7.12 -11.01
CA ASP A 10 4.61 -8.49 -10.92
C ASP A 10 4.01 -8.82 -9.55
N GLU A 11 4.49 -8.17 -8.48
CA GLU A 11 4.09 -8.43 -7.10
C GLU A 11 3.05 -7.41 -6.61
N TYR A 12 3.00 -6.22 -7.23
CA TYR A 12 2.16 -5.10 -6.81
C TYR A 12 0.71 -5.48 -6.55
N ARG A 13 0.09 -6.20 -7.49
CA ARG A 13 -1.32 -6.58 -7.35
C ARG A 13 -1.52 -7.57 -6.21
N ALA A 14 -0.65 -8.58 -6.10
CA ALA A 14 -0.70 -9.58 -5.04
C ALA A 14 -0.54 -8.95 -3.65
N CYS A 15 0.40 -8.01 -3.49
CA CYS A 15 0.60 -7.30 -2.23
C CYS A 15 -0.65 -6.50 -1.81
N LEU A 16 -1.28 -5.79 -2.75
CA LEU A 16 -2.48 -5.01 -2.46
C LEU A 16 -3.68 -5.89 -2.13
N ASP A 17 -3.87 -7.00 -2.86
CA ASP A 17 -4.92 -7.96 -2.57
C ASP A 17 -4.73 -8.59 -1.17
N GLU A 18 -3.50 -8.94 -0.77
CA GLU A 18 -3.23 -9.47 0.59
C GLU A 18 -3.59 -8.46 1.69
N ILE A 19 -3.19 -7.19 1.52
CA ILE A 19 -3.51 -6.12 2.48
C ILE A 19 -5.03 -5.94 2.56
N ARG A 20 -5.69 -5.88 1.40
CA ARG A 20 -7.14 -5.70 1.30
C ARG A 20 -7.88 -6.83 2.00
N GLU A 21 -7.52 -8.08 1.72
CA GLU A 21 -8.18 -9.26 2.31
C GLU A 21 -7.94 -9.35 3.81
N LYS A 22 -6.73 -9.06 4.29
CA LYS A 22 -6.39 -9.13 5.71
C LYS A 22 -7.20 -8.16 6.56
N PHE A 23 -7.40 -6.95 6.05
CA PHE A 23 -8.06 -5.86 6.80
C PHE A 23 -9.50 -5.61 6.35
N GLY A 24 -10.00 -6.32 5.34
CA GLY A 24 -11.35 -6.12 4.80
C GLY A 24 -11.54 -4.72 4.21
N MET A 25 -10.51 -4.18 3.54
CA MET A 25 -10.53 -2.80 3.03
C MET A 25 -11.41 -2.67 1.79
N LEU A 26 -12.01 -1.49 1.66
CA LEU A 26 -12.66 -1.06 0.42
C LEU A 26 -11.60 -0.61 -0.58
N GLU A 27 -11.66 -1.15 -1.79
CA GLU A 27 -10.76 -0.80 -2.90
C GLU A 27 -11.45 0.21 -3.85
N GLU A 28 -10.77 1.32 -4.11
CA GLU A 28 -11.10 2.26 -5.17
C GLU A 28 -9.95 2.34 -6.18
N VAL A 29 -10.24 2.17 -7.47
CA VAL A 29 -9.24 2.22 -8.54
C VAL A 29 -9.56 3.38 -9.48
N ASP A 30 -8.58 4.23 -9.73
CA ASP A 30 -8.67 5.39 -10.63
C ASP A 30 -7.39 5.45 -11.48
N GLU A 31 -7.53 5.12 -12.77
CA GLU A 31 -6.42 5.01 -13.73
C GLU A 31 -5.24 4.17 -13.21
N ALA A 32 -4.08 4.81 -12.97
CA ALA A 32 -2.87 4.17 -12.45
C ALA A 32 -2.83 4.08 -10.91
N ARG A 33 -3.89 4.50 -10.23
CA ARG A 33 -3.94 4.62 -8.77
C ARG A 33 -4.94 3.67 -8.16
N THR A 34 -4.51 2.99 -7.10
CA THR A 34 -5.35 2.13 -6.27
C THR A 34 -5.36 2.67 -4.85
N MET A 35 -6.53 2.78 -4.23
CA MET A 35 -6.69 3.23 -2.85
C MET A 35 -7.42 2.15 -2.06
N LEU A 36 -6.86 1.77 -0.91
CA LEU A 36 -7.51 0.90 0.06
C LEU A 36 -7.85 1.72 1.30
N LEU A 37 -9.12 1.67 1.69
CA LEU A 37 -9.69 2.42 2.81
C LEU A 37 -10.28 1.44 3.82
N LEU A 38 -9.98 1.65 5.10
CA LEU A 38 -10.69 0.98 6.19
C LEU A 38 -11.94 1.81 6.53
N ASP A 39 -13.02 1.14 6.92
CA ASP A 39 -14.23 1.83 7.42
C ASP A 39 -13.95 2.60 8.72
N ASP A 40 -13.02 2.08 9.53
CA ASP A 40 -12.55 2.66 10.79
C ASP A 40 -11.05 3.01 10.71
N ASP A 41 -10.70 4.29 10.68
CA ASP A 41 -9.30 4.73 10.51
C ASP A 41 -8.41 4.56 11.75
N SER A 42 -8.90 3.90 12.81
CA SER A 42 -8.18 3.73 14.09
C SER A 42 -6.85 2.99 13.94
N GLN A 43 -6.72 2.12 12.93
CA GLN A 43 -5.50 1.35 12.69
C GLN A 43 -4.75 1.80 11.44
N ILE A 44 -5.49 2.00 10.33
CA ILE A 44 -4.95 2.35 9.02
C ILE A 44 -5.80 3.49 8.47
N GLU A 45 -5.20 4.66 8.25
CA GLU A 45 -5.88 5.77 7.61
C GLU A 45 -6.16 5.44 6.13
N ARG A 46 -5.15 4.94 5.41
CA ARG A 46 -5.26 4.53 4.00
C ARG A 46 -3.99 3.85 3.47
N VAL A 47 -4.17 3.08 2.40
CA VAL A 47 -3.10 2.59 1.53
C VAL A 47 -3.32 3.12 0.11
N ILE A 48 -2.27 3.64 -0.52
CA ILE A 48 -2.32 4.16 -1.89
C ILE A 48 -1.24 3.45 -2.68
N GLY A 49 -1.65 2.61 -3.63
CA GLY A 49 -0.78 2.10 -4.68
C GLY A 49 -0.82 3.00 -5.91
N THR A 50 0.31 3.14 -6.60
CA THR A 50 0.41 3.84 -7.88
C THR A 50 1.34 3.06 -8.79
N PHE A 51 0.83 2.67 -9.95
CA PHE A 51 1.57 1.94 -10.96
C PHE A 51 0.91 2.11 -12.33
N ASP A 52 1.63 2.70 -13.26
CA ASP A 52 1.29 2.74 -14.68
C ASP A 52 2.18 1.74 -15.46
N PRO A 53 1.61 0.66 -16.03
CA PRO A 53 2.40 -0.33 -16.75
C PRO A 53 3.03 0.16 -18.07
N VAL A 54 2.64 1.34 -18.56
CA VAL A 54 3.17 1.95 -19.78
C VAL A 54 4.38 2.83 -19.46
N THR A 55 4.36 3.54 -18.35
CA THR A 55 5.39 4.54 -18.02
C THR A 55 6.27 4.19 -16.83
N ASP A 56 5.79 3.36 -15.90
CA ASP A 56 6.49 3.07 -14.66
C ASP A 56 7.26 1.74 -14.75
N GLU A 57 8.53 1.79 -14.37
CA GLU A 57 9.36 0.59 -14.17
C GLU A 57 9.11 -0.06 -12.80
N ILE A 58 8.52 0.67 -11.85
CA ILE A 58 8.32 0.21 -10.47
C ILE A 58 7.02 0.74 -9.89
N ALA A 59 6.30 -0.10 -9.16
CA ALA A 59 5.10 0.31 -8.45
C ALA A 59 5.47 1.01 -7.13
N GLN A 60 4.71 2.04 -6.78
CA GLN A 60 4.87 2.75 -5.52
C GLN A 60 3.68 2.48 -4.61
N VAL A 61 3.95 2.17 -3.34
CA VAL A 61 2.90 2.00 -2.33
C VAL A 61 3.15 2.93 -1.17
N ARG A 62 2.17 3.76 -0.84
CA ARG A 62 2.18 4.64 0.32
C ARG A 62 1.18 4.12 1.34
N VAL A 63 1.65 3.90 2.55
CA VAL A 63 0.82 3.45 3.67
C VAL A 63 0.77 4.54 4.73
N VAL A 64 -0.42 4.89 5.19
CA VAL A 64 -0.61 5.80 6.33
C VAL A 64 -1.21 5.00 7.48
N LEU A 65 -0.39 4.73 8.49
CA LEU A 65 -0.77 3.98 9.68
C LEU A 65 -1.16 4.91 10.82
N THR A 66 -2.20 4.54 11.54
CA THR A 66 -2.52 5.12 12.85
C THR A 66 -1.88 4.28 13.95
N ASP A 67 -1.87 2.94 13.77
CA ASP A 67 -1.22 1.97 14.65
C ASP A 67 0.17 1.57 14.10
N GLU A 68 1.22 1.94 14.82
CA GLU A 68 2.61 1.66 14.42
C GLU A 68 2.99 0.18 14.54
N SER A 69 2.24 -0.62 15.32
CA SER A 69 2.50 -2.06 15.46
C SER A 69 2.30 -2.84 14.15
N LEU A 70 1.50 -2.29 13.24
CA LEU A 70 1.25 -2.87 11.92
C LEU A 70 2.44 -2.71 10.95
N LYS A 71 3.43 -1.89 11.29
CA LYS A 71 4.60 -1.64 10.44
C LYS A 71 5.29 -2.94 10.00
N GLU A 72 5.52 -3.86 10.94
CA GLU A 72 6.21 -5.12 10.64
C GLU A 72 5.43 -5.98 9.63
N PHE A 73 4.10 -5.92 9.66
CA PHE A 73 3.29 -6.58 8.66
C PHE A 73 3.49 -5.95 7.28
N PHE A 74 3.38 -4.62 7.16
CA PHE A 74 3.55 -3.95 5.87
C PHE A 74 4.96 -4.13 5.31
N ASP A 75 5.99 -4.14 6.16
CA ASP A 75 7.35 -4.42 5.73
C ASP A 75 7.53 -5.86 5.23
N SER A 76 6.80 -6.82 5.82
CA SER A 76 6.82 -8.20 5.35
C SER A 76 6.13 -8.38 3.99
N VAL A 77 5.12 -7.56 3.68
CA VAL A 77 4.34 -7.67 2.44
C VAL A 77 4.93 -6.83 1.31
N LEU A 78 5.44 -5.63 1.63
CA LEU A 78 5.86 -4.61 0.67
C LEU A 78 7.39 -4.41 0.64
N GLY A 79 8.13 -5.15 1.48
CA GLY A 79 9.58 -5.02 1.61
C GLY A 79 9.99 -3.83 2.49
N GLU A 80 11.20 -3.31 2.30
CA GLU A 80 11.71 -2.23 3.16
C GLU A 80 11.18 -0.85 2.73
N PRO A 81 10.65 -0.03 3.66
CA PRO A 81 10.21 1.31 3.33
C PRO A 81 11.39 2.25 3.09
N TYR A 82 11.30 3.10 2.06
CA TYR A 82 12.30 4.13 1.79
C TYR A 82 11.97 5.44 2.51
N LYS A 83 13.02 6.16 2.91
CA LYS A 83 12.87 7.48 3.56
C LYS A 83 12.69 8.56 2.50
N VAL A 84 11.58 9.29 2.59
CA VAL A 84 11.34 10.53 1.84
C VAL A 84 11.81 11.70 2.72
N LYS A 85 12.64 12.59 2.16
CA LYS A 85 13.11 13.81 2.86
C LYS A 85 12.10 14.93 2.75
#